data_AF-A0A501WYA8-F1
#
_entry.id   AF-A0A501WYA8-F1
#
_cell.length_a   1.000
_cell.length_b   1.000
_cell.length_c   1.000
_cell.angle_alpha   90.00
_cell.angle_beta   90.00
_cell.angle_gamma   90.00
#
_symmetry.space_group_name_H-M   'P 1'
#
loop_
_entity.id
_entity.type
_entity.pdbx_description
1 polymer ?
#
loop_
_entity_poly.entity_id
_entity_poly.type
_entity_poly.pdbx_seq_one_letter_code
_entity_poly.pdbx_strand_id
1 'polypeptide(L)'
;MDNPNTEILSLFREYRALMDAAGTYPNDTDEVLERLFHRPAREILDRMMALPCTCAADFAAKVIADTCEGGLLSDWETGDLWIEARDLTGYAA
;
A
#
# COMPACT_ATOMS: atom_id res chain seq x y z
N MET A 1 -15.00 1.52 17.37
CA MET A 1 -13.65 0.94 17.44
C MET A 1 -12.69 2.10 17.38
N ASP A 2 -11.80 2.25 18.36
CA ASP A 2 -10.69 3.21 18.25
C ASP A 2 -9.88 2.85 17.01
N ASN A 3 -9.66 3.83 16.13
CA ASN A 3 -8.88 3.62 14.92
C ASN A 3 -7.40 3.56 15.34
N PRO A 4 -6.72 2.41 15.24
CA PRO A 4 -5.33 2.29 15.68
C PRO A 4 -4.47 3.33 14.96
N ASN A 5 -3.52 3.93 15.67
CA ASN A 5 -2.60 4.91 15.09
C ASN A 5 -1.23 4.27 14.89
N THR A 6 -1.18 3.25 14.04
CA THR A 6 0.05 2.56 13.64
C THR A 6 0.74 3.32 12.51
N GLU A 7 2.04 3.07 12.32
CA GLU A 7 2.78 3.67 11.21
C GLU A 7 2.22 3.24 9.85
N ILE A 8 1.82 1.97 9.72
CA ILE A 8 1.17 1.43 8.50
C ILE A 8 -0.11 2.20 8.18
N LEU A 9 -0.98 2.44 9.18
CA LEU A 9 -2.21 3.18 8.96
C LEU A 9 -1.98 4.67 8.69
N SER A 10 -0.88 5.25 9.17
CA SER A 10 -0.47 6.61 8.80
C SER A 10 -0.02 6.67 7.34
N LEU A 11 0.84 5.75 6.92
CA LEU A 11 1.32 5.65 5.53
C LEU A 11 0.16 5.37 4.56
N PHE A 12 -0.77 4.49 4.93
CA PHE A 12 -1.95 4.19 4.13
C PHE A 12 -2.82 5.44 3.91
N ARG A 13 -3.02 6.28 4.93
CA ARG A 13 -3.76 7.55 4.77
C ARG A 13 -3.02 8.54 3.89
N GLU A 14 -1.70 8.61 3.99
CA GLU A 14 -0.86 9.45 3.14
C GLU A 14 -0.95 9.01 1.68
N TYR A 15 -0.83 7.70 1.42
CA TYR A 15 -1.01 7.10 0.10
C TYR A 15 -2.39 7.42 -0.47
N ARG A 16 -3.46 7.22 0.30
CA ARG A 16 -4.83 7.54 -0.11
C ARG A 16 -5.00 9.01 -0.46
N ALA A 17 -4.48 9.92 0.36
CA ALA A 17 -4.55 11.35 0.09
C ALA A 17 -3.81 11.72 -1.22
N LEU A 18 -2.68 11.06 -1.50
CA LEU A 18 -1.92 11.27 -2.72
C LEU A 18 -2.66 10.75 -3.97
N MET A 19 -3.28 9.57 -3.87
CA MET A 19 -4.06 8.99 -4.98
C MET A 19 -5.37 9.74 -5.23
N ASP A 20 -6.03 10.23 -4.18
CA ASP A 20 -7.20 11.11 -4.30
C ASP A 20 -6.81 12.44 -4.98
N ALA A 21 -5.63 12.99 -4.66
CA ALA A 21 -5.10 14.16 -5.33
C ALA A 21 -4.77 13.89 -6.81
N ALA A 22 -4.18 12.73 -7.12
CA ALA A 22 -3.90 12.33 -8.50
C ALA A 22 -5.19 12.20 -9.32
N GLY A 23 -6.24 11.59 -8.76
CA GLY A 23 -7.53 11.40 -9.43
C GLY A 23 -8.30 12.70 -9.72
N THR A 24 -7.94 13.79 -9.07
CA THR A 24 -8.52 15.13 -9.30
C THR A 24 -7.58 16.09 -10.01
N TYR A 25 -6.34 15.67 -10.27
CA TYR A 25 -5.35 16.47 -10.96
C TYR A 25 -5.72 16.60 -12.45
N PRO A 26 -5.56 17.78 -13.07
CA PRO A 26 -5.76 17.93 -14.52
C PRO A 26 -4.86 16.96 -15.30
N ASN A 27 -5.34 16.48 -16.45
CA ASN A 27 -4.49 15.69 -17.32
C ASN A 27 -3.21 16.47 -17.66
N ASP A 28 -2.08 15.81 -17.45
CA ASP A 28 -0.74 16.33 -17.74
C ASP A 28 0.09 15.21 -18.39
N THR A 29 1.33 15.50 -18.71
CA THR A 29 2.30 14.53 -19.22
C THR A 29 2.57 13.41 -18.22
N ASP A 30 2.85 12.21 -18.74
CA ASP A 30 3.18 11.04 -17.91
C ASP A 30 4.39 11.32 -17.01
N GLU A 31 5.38 12.09 -17.47
CA GLU A 31 6.54 12.47 -16.64
C GLU A 31 6.16 13.35 -15.45
N VAL A 32 5.19 14.25 -15.63
CA VAL A 32 4.68 15.09 -14.55
C VAL A 32 3.89 14.25 -13.56
N LEU A 33 3.00 13.39 -14.04
CA LEU A 33 2.21 12.49 -13.19
C LEU A 33 3.09 11.49 -12.44
N GLU A 34 4.12 10.94 -13.09
CA GLU A 34 5.11 10.06 -12.47
C GLU A 34 5.84 10.76 -11.33
N ARG A 35 6.31 12.00 -11.56
CA ARG A 35 7.05 12.76 -10.54
C ARG A 35 6.17 13.19 -9.37
N LEU A 36 4.94 13.65 -9.65
CA LEU A 36 4.07 14.24 -8.63
C LEU A 36 3.33 13.18 -7.81
N PHE A 37 2.95 12.06 -8.43
CA PHE A 37 2.04 11.10 -7.82
C PHE A 37 2.60 9.69 -7.80
N HIS A 38 2.94 9.11 -8.96
CA HIS A 38 3.23 7.66 -8.99
C HIS A 38 4.53 7.27 -8.28
N ARG A 39 5.60 8.06 -8.40
CA ARG A 39 6.86 7.79 -7.70
C ARG A 39 6.71 7.98 -6.18
N PRO A 40 6.20 9.11 -5.67
CA PRO A 40 5.96 9.24 -4.23
C PRO A 40 5.00 8.17 -3.69
N ALA A 41 3.96 7.81 -4.46
CA ALA A 41 3.04 6.73 -4.08
C ALA A 41 3.77 5.39 -3.94
N ARG A 42 4.64 5.04 -4.90
CA ARG A 42 5.46 3.83 -4.83
C ARG A 42 6.38 3.83 -3.61
N GLU A 43 7.04 4.95 -3.31
CA GLU A 43 7.90 5.08 -2.12
C GLU A 43 7.13 4.88 -0.81
N ILE A 44 5.89 5.37 -0.73
CA ILE A 44 5.00 5.14 0.44
C ILE A 44 4.61 3.66 0.53
N LEU A 45 4.24 3.03 -0.59
CA LEU A 45 3.86 1.62 -0.63
C LEU A 45 5.01 0.71 -0.21
N ASP A 46 6.22 0.93 -0.73
CA ASP A 46 7.40 0.15 -0.37
C ASP A 46 7.67 0.21 1.14
N ARG A 47 7.59 1.41 1.74
CA ARG A 47 7.73 1.59 3.19
C ARG A 47 6.61 0.90 3.97
N MET A 48 5.37 1.01 3.49
CA MET A 48 4.22 0.41 4.14
C MET A 48 4.33 -1.13 4.14
N MET A 49 4.70 -1.74 3.00
CA MET A 49 4.82 -3.18 2.87
C MET A 49 5.96 -3.76 3.73
N ALA A 50 7.06 -3.03 3.89
CA ALA A 50 8.21 -3.46 4.68
C ALA A 50 7.97 -3.53 6.21
N LEU A 51 6.94 -2.82 6.72
CA LEU A 51 6.65 -2.80 8.17
C LEU A 51 5.83 -4.01 8.58
N PRO A 52 6.16 -4.74 9.66
CA PRO A 52 5.33 -5.85 10.12
C PRO A 52 3.98 -5.37 10.67
N CYS A 53 2.91 -6.07 10.32
CA CYS A 53 1.57 -5.83 10.85
C CYS A 53 1.52 -6.12 12.36
N THR A 54 0.95 -5.19 13.10
CA THR A 54 0.76 -5.29 14.55
C THR A 54 -0.71 -5.53 14.94
N CYS A 55 -1.62 -5.29 14.00
CA CYS A 55 -3.04 -5.55 14.15
C CYS A 55 -3.70 -5.91 12.81
N ALA A 56 -4.94 -6.39 12.87
CA ALA A 56 -5.69 -6.74 11.66
C ALA A 56 -5.94 -5.56 10.71
N ALA A 57 -6.02 -4.33 11.23
CA ALA A 57 -6.20 -3.14 10.42
C ALA A 57 -4.96 -2.81 9.56
N ASP A 58 -3.76 -3.09 10.07
CA ASP A 58 -2.52 -2.95 9.31
C ASP A 58 -2.53 -3.86 8.08
N PHE A 59 -2.87 -5.13 8.28
CA PHE A 59 -2.91 -6.11 7.20
C PHE A 59 -4.00 -5.76 6.17
N ALA A 60 -5.18 -5.33 6.64
CA ALA A 60 -6.25 -4.87 5.74
C ALA A 60 -5.83 -3.67 4.88
N ALA A 61 -5.07 -2.72 5.44
CA ALA A 61 -4.55 -1.57 4.70
C ALA A 61 -3.57 -2.00 3.59
N LYS A 62 -2.64 -2.93 3.90
CA LYS A 62 -1.74 -3.49 2.91
C LYS A 62 -2.47 -4.21 1.78
N VAL A 63 -3.46 -5.06 2.11
CA VAL A 63 -4.28 -5.75 1.11
C VAL A 63 -4.98 -4.76 0.17
N ILE A 64 -5.60 -3.71 0.70
CA ILE A 64 -6.27 -2.70 -0.14
C ILE A 64 -5.28 -2.05 -1.10
N ALA A 65 -4.12 -1.64 -0.59
CA ALA A 65 -3.11 -0.97 -1.38
C ALA A 65 -2.51 -1.87 -2.47
N ASP A 66 -2.25 -3.15 -2.16
CA ASP A 66 -1.69 -4.12 -3.12
C ASP A 66 -2.69 -4.49 -4.23
N THR A 67 -3.99 -4.56 -3.91
CA THR A 67 -5.00 -5.13 -4.80
C THR A 67 -5.86 -4.11 -5.56
N CYS A 68 -6.20 -2.97 -4.95
CA CYS A 68 -7.21 -2.06 -5.49
C CYS A 68 -6.65 -0.83 -6.22
N GLU A 69 -5.38 -0.46 -6.01
CA GLU A 69 -4.87 0.86 -6.39
C GLU A 69 -3.65 0.84 -7.33
N GLY A 70 -3.59 -0.16 -8.22
CA GLY A 70 -2.97 0.02 -9.53
C GLY A 70 -1.68 -0.75 -9.82
N GLY A 71 -1.33 -1.76 -9.02
CA GLY A 71 -0.31 -2.75 -9.38
C GLY A 71 -0.91 -4.02 -9.97
N LEU A 72 -0.13 -4.75 -10.78
CA LEU A 72 -0.30 -6.20 -10.89
C LEU A 72 -0.27 -6.76 -9.47
N LEU A 73 -1.16 -7.72 -9.16
CA LEU A 73 -1.11 -8.41 -7.88
C LEU A 73 0.33 -8.85 -7.59
N SER A 74 0.78 -8.60 -6.36
CA SER A 74 2.10 -9.05 -5.92
C SER A 74 2.26 -10.54 -6.23
N ASP A 75 3.46 -10.92 -6.68
CA ASP A 75 3.77 -12.30 -7.01
C ASP A 75 3.48 -13.21 -5.81
N TRP A 76 2.72 -14.29 -6.04
CA TRP A 76 2.29 -15.18 -4.98
C TRP A 76 3.45 -15.76 -4.16
N GLU A 77 4.57 -16.08 -4.80
CA GLU A 77 5.71 -16.70 -4.12
C GLU A 77 6.57 -15.66 -3.43
N THR A 78 6.86 -14.54 -4.11
CA THR A 78 7.89 -13.57 -3.65
C THR A 78 7.35 -12.25 -3.10
N GLY A 79 6.06 -11.97 -3.23
CA GLY A 79 5.46 -10.71 -2.83
C GLY A 79 5.34 -10.55 -1.30
N ASP A 80 5.72 -9.38 -0.79
CA ASP A 80 5.73 -9.06 0.65
C ASP A 80 4.37 -9.31 1.33
N LEU A 81 3.27 -8.99 0.63
CA LEU A 81 1.93 -9.24 1.13
C LEU A 81 1.70 -10.74 1.42
N TRP A 82 2.11 -11.61 0.50
CA TRP A 82 1.88 -13.04 0.60
C TRP A 82 2.82 -13.70 1.59
N ILE A 83 4.06 -13.21 1.70
CA ILE A 83 5.00 -13.62 2.76
C ILE A 83 4.37 -13.35 4.13
N GLU A 84 3.90 -12.14 4.37
CA GLU A 84 3.29 -11.77 5.65
C GLU A 84 1.97 -12.52 5.93
N ALA A 85 1.15 -12.73 4.90
CA ALA A 85 -0.09 -13.50 5.03
C ALA A 85 0.18 -14.93 5.52
N ARG A 86 1.23 -15.58 5.01
CA ARG A 86 1.65 -16.91 5.43
C ARG A 86 2.13 -16.91 6.88
N ASP A 87 2.97 -15.95 7.25
CA ASP A 87 3.50 -15.82 8.60
C ASP A 87 2.38 -15.64 9.63
N LEU A 88 1.38 -14.81 9.33
CA LEU A 88 0.24 -14.54 10.24
C LEU A 88 -0.72 -15.73 10.39
N THR A 89 -0.84 -16.57 9.35
CA THR A 89 -1.80 -17.68 9.33
C THR A 89 -1.17 -19.04 9.63
N GLY A 90 0.15 -19.15 9.56
CA GLY A 90 0.87 -20.43 9.58
C GLY A 90 0.68 -21.25 8.31
N TYR A 91 0.25 -20.62 7.20
CA TYR A 91 0.06 -21.30 5.93
C TYR A 91 1.40 -21.54 5.22
N ALA A 92 1.94 -22.75 5.34
CA ALA A 92 3.06 -23.22 4.54
C ALA A 92 2.52 -23.76 3.19
N ALA A 93 2.62 -22.94 2.14
CA ALA A 93 2.34 -23.36 0.77
C ALA A 93 3.39 -24.35 0.26
#